data_AF-A0A8T4XNK2-F1
#
_entry.id   AF-A0A8T4XNK2-F1
#
_cell.length_a   1.000
_cell.length_b   1.000
_cell.length_c   1.000
_cell.angle_alpha   90.00
_cell.angle_beta   90.00
_cell.angle_gamma   90.00
#
_symmetry.space_group_name_H-M   'P 1'
#
loop_
_entity.id
_entity.type
_entity.pdbx_description
1 polymer ?
#
loop_
_entity_poly.entity_id
_entity_poly.type
_entity_poly.pdbx_seq_one_letter_code
_entity_poly.pdbx_strand_id
1 'polypeptide(L)' 'MKKERGIWHLYDVDYAKRIVKLKNRKCPRCSKIMGFHKEPRPRWTCGNCKFTEYIRK' A
#
# COMPACT_ATOMS: atom_id res chain seq x y z
N MET A 1 -11.14 1.78 20.86
CA MET A 1 -9.67 1.64 21.02
C MET A 1 -8.99 1.72 19.66
N LYS A 2 -8.11 2.71 19.43
CA LYS A 2 -7.23 2.72 18.24
C LYS A 2 -6.13 1.70 18.49
N LYS A 3 -6.08 0.62 17.69
CA LYS A 3 -5.02 -0.38 17.77
C LYS A 3 -3.75 0.24 17.19
N GLU A 4 -2.72 0.42 18.01
CA GLU A 4 -1.42 0.92 17.54
C GLU A 4 -0.85 -0.08 16.52
N ARG A 5 -0.73 0.35 15.27
CA ARG A 5 -0.11 -0.44 14.20
C ARG A 5 1.27 0.11 13.94
N GLY A 6 2.29 -0.67 14.30
CA GLY A 6 3.68 -0.33 14.01
C GLY A 6 3.99 -0.32 12.52
N ILE A 7 5.01 0.45 12.14
CA ILE A 7 5.47 0.63 10.75
C ILE A 7 5.88 -0.69 10.10
N TRP A 8 6.41 -1.64 10.89
CA TRP A 8 6.86 -2.96 10.43
C TRP A 8 5.76 -3.77 9.74
N HIS A 9 4.49 -3.56 10.07
CA HIS A 9 3.38 -4.28 9.43
C HIS A 9 3.21 -3.97 7.93
N LEU A 10 3.77 -2.85 7.46
CA LEU A 10 3.68 -2.41 6.06
C LEU A 10 4.69 -3.11 5.13
N TYR A 11 5.65 -3.83 5.70
CA TYR A 11 6.70 -4.51 4.96
C TYR A 11 6.56 -6.03 5.10
N ASP A 12 6.88 -6.74 4.02
CA ASP A 12 7.20 -8.15 4.02
C ASP A 12 8.72 -8.29 3.95
N VAL A 13 9.28 -9.02 4.91
CA VAL A 13 10.72 -9.26 5.02
C VAL A 13 10.98 -10.73 4.77
N ASP A 14 11.68 -11.04 3.68
CA ASP A 14 12.22 -12.36 3.42
C ASP A 14 13.66 -12.40 3.97
N TYR A 15 13.83 -12.98 5.16
CA TYR A 15 15.12 -13.07 5.84
C TYR A 15 16.11 -14.00 5.13
N ALA A 16 15.62 -15.04 4.45
CA ALA A 16 16.48 -15.98 3.73
C ALA A 16 17.12 -15.30 2.51
N LYS A 17 16.35 -14.49 1.79
CA LYS A 17 16.83 -13.76 0.61
C LYS A 17 17.37 -12.36 0.94
N ARG A 18 17.24 -11.91 2.20
CA ARG A 18 17.53 -10.53 2.65
C ARG A 18 16.80 -9.47 1.82
N ILE A 19 15.54 -9.72 1.46
CA ILE A 19 14.71 -8.82 0.64
C ILE A 19 13.62 -8.20 1.52
N VAL A 20 13.50 -6.88 1.45
CA VAL A 20 12.40 -6.13 2.07
C VAL A 20 11.49 -5.61 0.97
N LYS A 21 10.22 -6.01 0.99
CA LYS A 21 9.18 -5.53 0.04
C LYS A 21 8.11 -4.76 0.79
N LEU A 22 7.69 -3.63 0.24
CA LEU A 22 6.53 -2.92 0.75
C LEU A 22 5.26 -3.66 0.30
N LYS A 23 4.34 -3.92 1.23
CA LYS A 23 3.03 -4.55 0.93
C LYS A 23 2.15 -3.64 0.07
N ASN A 24 2.32 -2.33 0.24
CA ASN A 24 1.57 -1.32 -0.47
C ASN A 24 2.26 -0.94 -1.78
N ARG A 25 1.48 -0.38 -2.70
CA ARG A 25 1.95 0.10 -3.99
C ARG A 25 2.42 1.56 -3.92
N LYS A 26 3.48 1.90 -4.66
CA LYS A 26 3.89 3.30 -4.88
C LYS A 26 3.00 3.93 -5.96
N CYS A 27 2.66 5.20 -5.76
CA CYS A 27 1.88 5.97 -6.70
C CYS A 27 2.71 6.25 -7.97
N PRO A 28 2.18 5.96 -9.17
CA PRO A 28 2.91 6.21 -10.42
C PRO A 28 3.14 7.69 -10.72
N ARG A 29 2.40 8.60 -10.07
CA ARG A 29 2.51 10.06 -10.31
C ARG A 29 3.45 10.77 -9.35
N CYS A 30 3.50 10.36 -8.09
CA CYS A 30 4.23 11.10 -7.04
C CYS A 30 5.06 10.21 -6.12
N SER A 31 5.19 8.90 -6.43
CA SER A 31 6.01 7.93 -5.70
C SER A 31 5.66 7.70 -4.22
N LYS A 32 4.61 8.36 -3.69
CA LYS A 32 4.10 8.12 -2.33
C LYS A 32 3.36 6.78 -2.23
N ILE A 33 3.28 6.25 -1.02
CA ILE A 33 2.59 4.98 -0.75
C ILE A 33 1.07 5.16 -0.92
N MET A 34 0.45 4.30 -1.70
CA MET A 34 -1.00 4.26 -1.91
C MET A 34 -1.68 3.38 -0.87
N GLY A 35 -2.92 3.74 -0.53
CA GLY A 35 -3.82 2.92 0.28
C GLY A 35 -4.64 1.99 -0.61
N PHE A 36 -4.75 0.72 -0.22
CA PHE A 36 -5.63 -0.24 -0.88
C PHE A 36 -6.99 -0.26 -0.19
N HIS A 37 -8.05 -0.01 -0.96
CA HIS A 37 -9.43 -0.09 -0.51
C HIS A 37 -10.09 -1.28 -1.20
N LYS A 38 -10.58 -2.24 -0.42
CA LYS A 38 -11.23 -3.46 -0.95
C LYS A 38 -12.65 -3.21 -1.43
N GLU A 39 -13.39 -2.37 -0.72
CA GLU A 39 -14.81 -2.10 -0.96
C GLU A 39 -15.07 -0.64 -1.37
N PRO A 40 -16.12 -0.36 -2.17
CA PRO A 40 -17.03 -1.32 -2.84
C PRO A 40 -16.42 -1.97 -4.09
N ARG A 41 -15.34 -1.42 -4.62
CA ARG A 41 -14.50 -2.05 -5.66
C ARG A 41 -13.03 -1.95 -5.26
N PRO A 42 -12.21 -3.01 -5.49
CA PRO A 42 -10.78 -2.98 -5.23
C PRO A 42 -10.09 -1.83 -5.96
N ARG A 43 -9.50 -0.90 -5.21
CA ARG A 43 -8.80 0.27 -5.76
C ARG A 43 -7.58 0.64 -4.92
N TRP A 44 -6.59 1.20 -5.60
CA TRP A 44 -5.49 1.91 -4.99
C TRP A 44 -5.78 3.40 -5.05
N THR A 45 -5.74 4.09 -3.91
CA THR A 45 -5.91 5.54 -3.84
C THR A 45 -4.68 6.18 -3.21
N CYS A 46 -4.16 7.23 -3.83
CA CYS A 46 -3.10 8.06 -3.29
C CYS A 46 -3.70 9.22 -2.48
N GLY A 47 -3.36 9.32 -1.19
CA GLY A 47 -3.83 10.41 -0.33
C GLY A 47 -3.26 11.79 -0.67
N ASN A 48 -2.14 11.86 -1.40
CA ASN A 48 -1.46 13.13 -1.68
C ASN A 48 -1.91 13.79 -2.98
N CYS A 49 -1.86 13.07 -4.11
CA CYS A 49 -2.25 13.60 -5.41
C CYS A 49 -3.69 13.23 -5.82
N LYS A 50 -4.44 12.57 -4.92
CA LYS A 50 -5.81 12.06 -5.15
C LYS A 50 -5.97 11.10 -6.34
N PHE A 51 -4.86 10.61 -6.89
CA PHE A 51 -4.88 9.60 -7.95
C PHE A 51 -5.50 8.30 -7.44
N THR A 52 -6.43 7.74 -8.22
CA THR A 52 -7.08 6.47 -7.91
C THR A 52 -6.97 5.54 -9.10
N GLU A 53 -6.58 4.30 -8.84
CA GLU A 53 -6.47 3.24 -9.83
C GLU A 53 -7.32 2.05 -9.40
N TYR A 54 -8.29 1.69 -10.23
CA TYR A 54 -9.16 0.55 -10.00
C TYR A 54 -8.49 -0.70 -10.56
N ILE A 55 -8.44 -1.76 -9.77
CA ILE A 55 -7.93 -3.04 -10.24
C ILE A 55 -9.01 -3.64 -11.14
N ARG A 56 -8.79 -3.67 -12.46
CA ARG A 56 -9.61 -4.46 -13.38
C ARG A 56 -9.16 -5.92 -13.27
N LYS A 57 -10.12 -6.81 -13.00
CA LYS A 57 -9.92 -8.26 -13.14
C LYS A 57 -9.93 -8.62 -14.63
#